data_AF-A0A2N3X1C3-F1
#
_entry.id   AF-A0A2N3X1C3-F1
#
_cell.length_a   1.000
_cell.length_b   1.000
_cell.length_c   1.000
_cell.angle_alpha   90.00
_cell.angle_beta   90.00
_cell.angle_gamma   90.00
#
_symmetry.space_group_name_H-M   'P 1'
#
loop_
_entity.id
_entity.type
_entity.pdbx_description
1 polymer ?
#
loop_
_entity_poly.entity_id
_entity_poly.type
_entity_poly.pdbx_seq_one_letter_code
_entity_poly.pdbx_strand_id
1 'polypeptide(L)'
;MPMAATVQVEIVVRALRRIRPSVYQISREADRTSITLTAVASAAGRRNAATRIVAALTDGGIAVVADDPIGELARGACLVLTHQPR
;
A
#
# COMPACT_ATOMS: atom_id res chain seq x y z
N MET A 1 12.82 24.03 0.56
CA MET A 1 12.18 22.94 -0.21
C MET A 1 11.14 22.33 0.69
N PRO A 2 9.82 22.48 0.44
CA PRO A 2 8.84 21.81 1.28
C PRO A 2 8.98 20.30 1.04
N MET A 3 9.41 19.60 2.08
CA MET A 3 9.45 18.14 2.13
C MET A 3 8.00 17.68 1.93
N ALA A 4 7.68 17.11 0.76
CA ALA A 4 6.42 16.40 0.60
C ALA A 4 6.35 15.37 1.73
N ALA A 5 5.34 15.48 2.59
CA ALA A 5 5.29 14.67 3.81
C ALA A 5 5.20 13.19 3.44
N THR A 6 6.33 12.49 3.46
CA THR A 6 6.40 11.06 3.26
C THR A 6 5.47 10.37 4.25
N VAL A 7 4.59 9.48 3.77
CA VAL A 7 3.68 8.73 4.64
C VAL A 7 4.50 7.92 5.63
N GLN A 8 4.32 8.16 6.93
CA GLN A 8 5.03 7.42 7.96
C GLN A 8 4.60 5.94 7.96
N VAL A 9 5.55 5.01 8.12
CA VAL A 9 5.30 3.56 8.07
C VAL A 9 4.29 3.15 9.15
N GLU A 10 4.33 3.79 10.30
CA GLU A 10 3.43 3.57 11.43
C GLU A 10 1.97 3.85 11.05
N ILE A 11 1.73 4.87 10.21
CA ILE A 11 0.40 5.21 9.69
C ILE A 11 -0.09 4.11 8.73
N VAL A 12 0.80 3.62 7.85
CA VAL A 12 0.51 2.52 6.94
C VAL A 12 0.18 1.24 7.70
N VAL A 13 0.99 0.86 8.69
CA VAL A 13 0.76 -0.32 9.53
C VAL A 13 -0.57 -0.20 10.30
N ARG A 14 -0.88 0.98 10.82
CA ARG A 14 -2.16 1.24 11.51
C ARG A 14 -3.36 1.10 10.58
N ALA A 15 -3.25 1.55 9.34
CA ALA A 15 -4.28 1.36 8.31
C ALA A 15 -4.46 -0.13 7.98
N LEU A 16 -3.35 -0.86 7.85
CA LEU A 16 -3.32 -2.29 7.50
C LEU A 16 -3.50 -3.25 8.68
N ARG A 17 -3.87 -2.76 9.88
CA ARG A 17 -3.95 -3.59 11.11
C ARG A 17 -4.86 -4.82 11.02
N ARG A 18 -5.78 -4.87 10.05
CA ARG A 18 -6.71 -5.98 9.79
C ARG A 18 -6.20 -6.97 8.73
N ILE A 19 -5.02 -6.71 8.16
CA ILE A 19 -4.37 -7.52 7.12
C ILE A 19 -3.11 -8.13 7.73
N ARG A 20 -2.90 -9.42 7.50
CA ARG A 20 -1.73 -10.12 8.02
C ARG A 20 -0.45 -9.52 7.43
N PRO A 21 0.57 -9.19 8.25
CA PRO A 21 1.83 -8.64 7.76
C PRO A 21 2.54 -9.52 6.73
N SER A 22 2.30 -10.84 6.73
CA SER A 22 2.87 -11.77 5.74
C SER A 22 2.33 -11.60 4.31
N VAL A 23 1.33 -10.74 4.11
CA VAL A 23 0.69 -10.51 2.81
C VAL A 23 1.36 -9.36 2.05
N TYR A 24 2.05 -8.46 2.75
CA TYR A 24 2.64 -7.27 2.17
C TYR A 24 4.03 -6.99 2.73
N GLN A 25 4.77 -6.16 2.03
CA GLN A 25 6.02 -5.57 2.49
C GLN A 25 5.92 -4.06 2.34
N ILE A 26 6.30 -3.32 3.38
CA ILE A 26 6.42 -1.86 3.35
C ILE A 26 7.90 -1.54 3.22
N SER A 27 8.26 -0.72 2.25
CA SER A 27 9.62 -0.22 2.06
C SER A 27 9.63 1.30 2.24
N ARG A 28 10.66 1.80 2.89
CA ARG A 28 10.88 3.24 3.06
C ARG A 28 12.19 3.62 2.40
N GLU A 29 12.09 4.48 1.41
CA GLU A 29 13.22 5.19 0.81
C GLU A 29 13.18 6.66 1.29
N ALA A 30 14.30 7.38 1.13
CA ALA A 30 14.55 8.67 1.79
C ALA A 30 13.39 9.69 1.67
N ASP A 31 12.64 9.66 0.57
CA ASP A 31 11.51 10.54 0.27
C ASP A 31 10.17 9.81 0.09
N ARG A 32 10.14 8.47 0.09
CA ARG A 32 8.97 7.67 -0.34
C ARG A 32 8.70 6.49 0.57
N THR A 33 7.41 6.24 0.77
CA THR A 33 6.94 4.98 1.37
C THR A 33 6.22 4.21 0.30
N SER A 34 6.55 2.93 0.17
CA SER A 34 5.98 2.05 -0.83
C SER A 34 5.48 0.75 -0.23
N ILE A 35 4.59 0.08 -0.95
CA ILE A 35 4.04 -1.21 -0.57
C ILE A 35 4.11 -2.19 -1.74
N THR A 36 4.42 -3.43 -1.42
CA THR A 36 4.43 -4.56 -2.36
C THR A 36 3.62 -5.71 -1.78
N LEU A 37 2.92 -6.45 -2.63
CA LEU A 37 2.24 -7.69 -2.24
C LEU A 37 3.23 -8.85 -2.23
N THR A 38 3.37 -9.53 -1.10
CA THR A 38 4.25 -10.69 -0.93
C THR A 38 3.51 -12.02 -0.87
N ALA A 39 2.17 -12.00 -0.89
CA ALA A 39 1.35 -13.19 -0.79
C ALA A 39 1.56 -14.17 -1.96
N VAL A 40 1.97 -15.40 -1.63
CA VAL A 40 1.95 -16.52 -2.57
C VAL A 40 0.52 -17.05 -2.66
N ALA A 41 -0.18 -16.64 -3.71
CA ALA A 41 -1.58 -17.03 -3.97
C ALA A 41 -1.84 -17.14 -5.47
N SER A 42 -3.00 -17.72 -5.82
CA SER A 42 -3.53 -17.66 -7.20
C SER A 42 -3.75 -16.22 -7.66
N ALA A 43 -3.90 -15.99 -8.97
CA ALA A 43 -4.17 -14.65 -9.51
C ALA A 43 -5.40 -14.00 -8.87
N ALA A 44 -6.48 -14.76 -8.67
CA ALA A 44 -7.68 -14.29 -7.98
C ALA A 44 -7.41 -13.96 -6.51
N GLY A 45 -6.61 -14.79 -5.83
CA GLY A 45 -6.21 -14.55 -4.44
C GLY A 45 -5.38 -13.28 -4.27
N ARG A 46 -4.41 -13.05 -5.18
CA ARG A 46 -3.60 -11.81 -5.18
C ARG A 46 -4.45 -10.58 -5.45
N ARG A 47 -5.42 -10.66 -6.37
CA ARG A 47 -6.34 -9.55 -6.66
C ARG A 47 -7.25 -9.22 -5.46
N ASN A 48 -7.74 -10.24 -4.75
CA ASN A 48 -8.51 -10.04 -3.52
C ASN A 48 -7.65 -9.39 -2.43
N ALA A 49 -6.43 -9.89 -2.21
CA ALA A 49 -5.50 -9.31 -1.25
C ALA A 49 -5.18 -7.84 -1.58
N ALA A 50 -4.88 -7.53 -2.84
CA ALA A 50 -4.64 -6.18 -3.31
C ALA A 50 -5.86 -5.27 -3.09
N THR A 51 -7.06 -5.75 -3.41
CA THR A 51 -8.32 -5.01 -3.18
C THR A 51 -8.47 -4.63 -1.70
N ARG A 52 -8.23 -5.58 -0.79
CA ARG A 52 -8.32 -5.34 0.66
C ARG A 52 -7.27 -4.36 1.16
N ILE A 53 -6.05 -4.43 0.64
CA ILE A 53 -4.97 -3.50 0.98
C ILE A 53 -5.33 -2.09 0.55
N VAL A 54 -5.69 -1.90 -0.73
CA VAL A 54 -6.04 -0.58 -1.27
C VAL A 54 -7.22 0.04 -0.54
N ALA A 55 -8.26 -0.74 -0.23
CA ALA A 55 -9.39 -0.27 0.57
C ALA A 55 -8.96 0.17 1.97
N ALA A 56 -8.15 -0.64 2.68
CA ALA A 56 -7.69 -0.31 4.03
C ALA A 56 -6.80 0.94 4.08
N LEU A 57 -5.95 1.14 3.06
CA LEU A 57 -5.14 2.36 2.92
C LEU A 57 -6.03 3.58 2.70
N THR A 58 -7.01 3.48 1.80
CA THR A 58 -7.95 4.56 1.49
C THR A 58 -8.76 4.96 2.73
N ASP A 59 -9.29 3.97 3.47
CA ASP A 59 -9.99 4.20 4.74
C ASP A 59 -9.10 4.90 5.78
N GLY A 60 -7.79 4.64 5.72
CA GLY A 60 -6.76 5.26 6.55
C GLY A 60 -6.31 6.65 6.09
N GLY A 61 -6.87 7.20 5.01
CA GLY A 61 -6.46 8.49 4.43
C GLY A 61 -5.17 8.41 3.60
N ILE A 62 -4.77 7.21 3.16
CA ILE A 62 -3.58 6.97 2.36
C ILE A 62 -4.00 6.62 0.95
N ALA A 63 -3.59 7.42 -0.03
CA ALA A 63 -3.76 7.10 -1.44
C ALA A 63 -2.56 6.32 -1.98
N VAL A 64 -2.83 5.53 -3.01
CA VAL A 64 -1.82 4.79 -3.76
C VAL A 64 -1.64 5.47 -5.11
N VAL A 65 -0.39 5.77 -5.48
CA VAL A 65 -0.04 6.45 -6.73
C VAL A 65 0.09 5.41 -7.84
N ALA A 66 -1.03 5.07 -8.49
CA ALA A 66 -1.10 4.16 -9.63
C ALA A 66 -2.43 4.34 -10.39
N ASP A 67 -2.46 4.03 -11.69
CA ASP A 67 -3.68 4.08 -12.51
C ASP A 67 -4.62 2.91 -12.21
N ASP A 68 -4.06 1.71 -12.02
CA ASP A 68 -4.77 0.51 -11.53
C ASP A 68 -4.05 -0.06 -10.30
N PRO A 69 -4.23 0.54 -9.10
CA PRO A 69 -3.54 0.11 -7.89
C PRO A 69 -3.79 -1.36 -7.56
N ILE A 70 -4.99 -1.87 -7.82
CA ILE A 70 -5.36 -3.25 -7.51
C ILE A 70 -4.66 -4.21 -8.47
N GLY A 71 -4.71 -3.95 -9.78
CA GLY A 71 -4.09 -4.80 -10.78
C GLY A 71 -2.57 -4.78 -10.70
N GLU A 72 -1.96 -3.61 -10.49
CA GLU A 72 -0.51 -3.49 -10.35
C GLU A 72 -0.01 -4.20 -9.08
N LEU A 73 -0.65 -3.99 -7.94
CA LEU A 73 -0.28 -4.66 -6.69
C LEU A 73 -0.48 -6.19 -6.79
N ALA A 74 -1.55 -6.64 -7.45
CA ALA A 74 -1.81 -8.07 -7.67
C ALA A 74 -0.79 -8.75 -8.60
N ARG A 75 -0.09 -7.96 -9.44
CA ARG A 75 1.05 -8.40 -10.26
C ARG A 75 2.38 -8.37 -9.48
N GLY A 76 2.38 -7.88 -8.24
CA GLY A 76 3.58 -7.74 -7.42
C GLY A 76 4.35 -6.45 -7.66
N ALA A 77 3.71 -5.43 -8.26
CA ALA A 77 4.34 -4.12 -8.40
C ALA A 77 4.53 -3.46 -7.02
N CYS A 78 5.59 -2.65 -6.94
CA CYS A 78 5.86 -1.78 -5.80
C CYS A 78 5.14 -0.45 -6.02
N LEU A 79 4.21 -0.11 -5.15
CA LEU A 79 3.36 1.08 -5.30
C LEU A 79 3.71 2.15 -4.27
N VAL A 80 3.80 3.41 -4.71
CA VAL A 80 4.11 4.55 -3.84
C VAL A 80 2.85 5.01 -3.12
N LEU A 81 3.00 5.34 -1.83
CA LEU A 81 1.94 5.82 -0.96
C LEU A 81 2.04 7.32 -0.75
N THR A 82 0.90 8.00 -0.72
CA THR A 82 0.80 9.43 -0.42
C THR A 82 -0.32 9.70 0.59
N HIS A 83 -0.12 10.69 1.46
CA HIS A 83 -1.14 11.08 2.43
C HIS A 83 -2.15 12.00 1.74
N GLN A 84 -3.43 11.72 1.89
CA GLN A 84 -4.49 12.62 1.46
C GLN A 84 -4.84 13.53 2.65
N PRO A 85 -4.52 14.84 2.61
CA PRO A 85 -5.08 15.76 3.60
C PRO A 85 -6.60 15.75 3.42
N ARG A 86 -7.32 15.44 4.50
CA ARG A 86 -8.77 15.57 4.55
C ARG A 86 -9.18 17.03 4.53
#